data_AF-A0A1H2WF61-F1
#
_entry.id   AF-A0A1H2WF61-F1
#
_cell.length_a   1.000
_cell.length_b   1.000
_cell.length_c   1.000
_cell.angle_alpha   90.00
_cell.angle_beta   90.00
_cell.angle_gamma   90.00
#
_symmetry.space_group_name_H-M   'P 1'
#
loop_
_entity.id
_entity.type
_entity.pdbx_description
1 polymer ?
#
loop_
_entity_poly.entity_id
_entity_poly.type
_entity_poly.pdbx_seq_one_letter_code
_entity_poly.pdbx_strand_id
1 'polypeptide(L)'
;MIYAICLIAAFGLGFNAFQGNTVAGSMQDSFGIDRLWTGIALAVISGFIIFGGIHRIAKVSDVVVPIMAIGYLAMALIVILLNITSLPGVIYDIVTNAFGLQEAVGGGMGAAVAQGLRRGLFSNEAGLGSAPNVAATAEVRHPISQGITQSFSVFIDTIIICSCTAFVILLGDVYVPGAEGIDGVALTQQSMVSHLGTWVQYFLSGAILLFSFSSIIYNYYLGENAMTVLTKSPLGILGLRIAIIAIVFLGATAPAATAVFFFSDPMMGILALVNLLAIMMLFPVAMRLLRDFRRQLKAGVERPVLNPDDYADLDIDREAWKLPAE
;
A
#
# COMPACT_ATOMS: atom_id res chain seq x y z
N MET A 1 21.60 -6.89 -1.49
CA MET A 1 22.15 -5.58 -1.93
C MET A 1 21.19 -4.86 -2.88
N ILE A 2 20.97 -5.35 -4.11
CA ILE A 2 20.11 -4.68 -5.13
C ILE A 2 18.71 -4.42 -4.58
N TYR A 3 18.08 -5.45 -3.98
CA TYR A 3 16.76 -5.33 -3.36
C TYR A 3 16.68 -4.19 -2.32
N ALA A 4 17.66 -4.10 -1.42
CA ALA A 4 17.71 -3.06 -0.39
C ALA A 4 17.84 -1.64 -0.99
N ILE A 5 18.68 -1.48 -2.02
CA ILE A 5 18.83 -0.18 -2.71
C ILE A 5 17.51 0.22 -3.36
N CYS A 6 16.86 -0.69 -4.08
CA CYS A 6 15.58 -0.42 -4.72
C CYS A 6 14.47 -0.13 -3.69
N LEU A 7 14.48 -0.80 -2.54
CA LEU A 7 13.50 -0.59 -1.48
C LEU A 7 13.65 0.81 -0.85
N ILE A 8 14.87 1.26 -0.59
CA ILE A 8 15.15 2.63 -0.13
C ILE A 8 14.74 3.65 -1.20
N ALA A 9 15.11 3.41 -2.46
CA ALA A 9 14.83 4.31 -3.56
C ALA A 9 13.31 4.48 -3.80
N ALA A 10 12.56 3.37 -3.86
CA ALA A 10 11.12 3.38 -4.11
C ALA A 10 10.33 3.83 -2.87
N PHE A 11 10.44 3.10 -1.75
CA PHE A 11 9.61 3.32 -0.57
C PHE A 11 10.19 4.43 0.32
N GLY A 12 11.47 4.35 0.63
CA GLY A 12 12.15 5.34 1.48
C GLY A 12 12.14 6.75 0.88
N LEU A 13 12.35 6.90 -0.43
CA LEU A 13 12.43 8.21 -1.07
C LEU A 13 11.17 8.50 -1.90
N GLY A 14 10.94 7.75 -2.97
CA GLY A 14 9.92 8.10 -3.96
C GLY A 14 8.50 8.23 -3.42
N PHE A 15 8.01 7.20 -2.71
CA PHE A 15 6.63 7.15 -2.22
C PHE A 15 6.31 8.26 -1.24
N ASN A 16 7.27 8.62 -0.39
CA ASN A 16 7.09 9.68 0.60
C ASN A 16 6.86 11.05 -0.05
N ALA A 17 7.40 11.29 -1.25
CA ALA A 17 7.11 12.51 -2.01
C ALA A 17 5.64 12.55 -2.46
N PHE A 18 5.11 11.43 -2.96
CA PHE A 18 3.70 11.34 -3.41
C PHE A 18 2.73 11.47 -2.25
N GLN A 19 3.05 10.93 -1.08
CA GLN A 19 2.23 11.09 0.12
C GLN A 19 2.16 12.55 0.56
N GLY A 20 3.30 13.26 0.58
CA GLY A 20 3.32 14.70 0.85
C GLY A 20 2.46 15.50 -0.13
N ASN A 21 2.58 15.20 -1.44
CA ASN A 21 1.79 15.86 -2.49
C ASN A 21 0.28 15.64 -2.31
N THR A 22 -0.10 14.38 -2.10
CA THR A 22 -1.49 13.94 -1.96
C THR A 22 -2.20 14.65 -0.81
N VAL A 23 -1.58 14.68 0.37
CA VAL A 23 -2.16 15.36 1.54
C VAL A 23 -2.24 16.87 1.30
N ALA A 24 -1.17 17.50 0.80
CA ALA A 24 -1.16 18.93 0.56
C ALA A 24 -2.22 19.36 -0.47
N GLY A 25 -2.45 18.56 -1.52
CA GLY A 25 -3.53 18.79 -2.48
C GLY A 25 -4.90 18.69 -1.83
N SER A 26 -5.17 17.59 -1.14
CA SER A 26 -6.47 17.38 -0.49
C SER A 26 -6.80 18.43 0.57
N MET A 27 -5.82 18.85 1.38
CA MET A 27 -6.00 19.91 2.38
C MET A 27 -6.22 21.30 1.73
N GLN A 28 -5.53 21.58 0.62
CA GLN A 28 -5.73 22.81 -0.13
C GLN A 28 -7.12 22.85 -0.77
N ASP A 29 -7.54 21.76 -1.42
CA ASP A 29 -8.83 21.68 -2.12
C ASP A 29 -10.01 21.76 -1.15
N SER A 30 -9.93 21.08 0.00
CA SER A 30 -11.04 21.01 0.95
C SER A 30 -11.09 22.17 1.94
N PHE A 31 -9.93 22.59 2.46
CA PHE A 31 -9.86 23.58 3.54
C PHE A 31 -9.24 24.91 3.11
N GLY A 32 -8.73 25.03 1.88
CA GLY A 32 -8.03 26.23 1.41
C GLY A 32 -6.68 26.45 2.11
N ILE A 33 -6.13 25.43 2.78
CA ILE A 33 -4.86 25.54 3.50
C ILE A 33 -3.72 25.51 2.49
N ASP A 34 -2.88 26.53 2.52
CA ASP A 34 -1.72 26.59 1.65
C ASP A 34 -0.79 25.38 1.84
N ARG A 35 -0.27 24.87 0.72
CA ARG A 35 0.56 23.66 0.69
C ARG A 35 1.82 23.78 1.55
N LEU A 36 2.36 24.99 1.71
CA LEU A 36 3.51 25.25 2.58
C LEU A 36 3.19 24.87 4.03
N TRP A 37 2.06 25.34 4.56
CA TRP A 37 1.67 25.06 5.94
C TRP A 37 1.36 23.58 6.16
N THR A 38 0.70 22.94 5.19
CA THR A 38 0.47 21.50 5.24
C THR A 38 1.79 20.72 5.20
N GLY A 39 2.74 21.13 4.36
CA GLY A 39 4.07 20.53 4.29
C GLY A 39 4.86 20.66 5.59
N ILE A 40 4.87 21.86 6.20
CA ILE A 40 5.53 22.09 7.50
C ILE A 40 4.92 21.17 8.56
N ALA A 41 3.59 21.13 8.65
CA ALA A 41 2.89 20.29 9.62
C ALA A 41 3.24 18.80 9.41
N LEU A 42 3.18 18.30 8.18
CA LEU A 42 3.53 16.92 7.85
C LEU A 42 4.98 16.59 8.20
N ALA A 43 5.93 17.48 7.89
CA ALA A 43 7.34 17.28 8.19
C ALA A 43 7.61 17.22 9.70
N VAL A 44 6.99 18.11 10.48
CA VAL A 44 7.11 18.14 11.94
C VAL A 44 6.54 16.87 12.56
N ILE A 45 5.33 16.48 12.17
CA ILE A 45 4.67 15.30 12.74
C ILE A 45 5.43 14.03 12.31
N SER A 46 5.81 13.90 11.03
CA SER A 46 6.61 12.77 10.53
C SER A 46 7.96 12.70 11.25
N GLY A 47 8.60 13.84 11.48
CA GLY A 47 9.86 13.92 12.23
C GLY A 47 9.72 13.41 13.66
N PHE A 48 8.76 13.94 14.42
CA PHE A 48 8.51 13.50 15.79
C PHE A 48 8.37 11.97 15.91
N ILE A 49 7.83 11.34 14.89
CA ILE A 49 7.53 9.91 14.83
C ILE A 49 8.72 9.08 14.41
N ILE A 50 9.35 9.47 13.32
CA ILE A 50 10.54 8.80 12.80
C ILE A 50 11.65 8.81 13.87
N PHE A 51 11.73 9.88 14.68
CA PHE A 51 12.64 9.95 15.83
C PHE A 51 12.08 9.32 17.12
N GLY A 52 10.76 9.30 17.30
CA GLY A 52 10.07 8.81 18.51
C GLY A 52 9.83 7.30 18.56
N GLY A 53 10.01 6.57 17.46
CA GLY A 53 9.90 5.12 17.37
C GLY A 53 8.48 4.60 17.09
N ILE A 54 8.40 3.44 16.44
CA ILE A 54 7.18 2.90 15.79
C ILE A 54 6.05 2.52 16.76
N HIS A 55 6.38 2.13 18.01
CA HIS A 55 5.44 1.53 18.95
C HIS A 55 4.30 2.45 19.39
N ARG A 56 4.55 3.76 19.57
CA ARG A 56 3.51 4.69 20.04
C ARG A 56 2.48 5.00 18.95
N ILE A 57 2.89 4.97 17.69
CA ILE A 57 2.00 5.32 16.58
C ILE A 57 1.25 4.11 16.05
N ALA A 58 1.87 2.93 16.03
CA ALA A 58 1.18 1.68 15.71
C ALA A 58 -0.13 1.57 16.51
N LYS A 59 -0.09 1.86 17.82
CA LYS A 59 -1.26 1.85 18.69
C LYS A 59 -2.35 2.88 18.33
N VAL A 60 -1.99 4.02 17.75
CA VAL A 60 -2.96 5.02 17.27
C VAL A 60 -3.52 4.60 15.92
N SER A 61 -2.66 4.14 15.01
CA SER A 61 -3.05 3.61 13.70
C SER A 61 -4.00 2.43 13.82
N ASP A 62 -3.81 1.55 14.82
CA ASP A 62 -4.69 0.40 15.09
C ASP A 62 -6.15 0.79 15.35
N VAL A 63 -6.39 2.00 15.86
CA VAL A 63 -7.76 2.51 16.10
C VAL A 63 -8.25 3.33 14.91
N VAL A 64 -7.38 4.18 14.37
CA VAL A 64 -7.77 5.19 13.39
C VAL A 64 -7.93 4.60 11.99
N VAL A 65 -7.06 3.68 11.58
CA VAL A 65 -7.10 3.06 10.24
C VAL A 65 -8.41 2.27 10.03
N PRO A 66 -8.88 1.43 10.97
CA PRO A 66 -10.16 0.75 10.81
C PRO A 66 -11.35 1.72 10.70
N ILE A 67 -11.39 2.78 11.50
CA ILE A 67 -12.48 3.78 11.44
C ILE A 67 -12.50 4.44 10.05
N MET A 68 -11.33 4.81 9.53
CA MET A 68 -11.19 5.40 8.20
C MET A 68 -11.61 4.42 7.09
N ALA A 69 -11.10 3.19 7.11
CA ALA A 69 -11.38 2.19 6.08
C ALA A 69 -12.87 1.80 6.07
N ILE A 70 -13.46 1.56 7.24
CA ILE A 70 -14.88 1.24 7.39
C ILE A 70 -15.74 2.44 6.98
N GLY A 71 -15.36 3.66 7.38
CA GLY A 71 -16.08 4.88 7.01
C GLY A 71 -16.06 5.12 5.49
N TYR A 72 -14.90 5.00 4.87
CA TYR A 72 -14.77 5.08 3.41
C TYR A 72 -15.61 4.01 2.70
N LEU A 73 -15.49 2.76 3.13
CA LEU A 73 -16.22 1.65 2.54
C LEU A 73 -17.74 1.81 2.71
N ALA A 74 -18.19 2.27 3.87
CA ALA A 74 -19.61 2.55 4.12
C ALA A 74 -20.14 3.62 3.16
N MET A 75 -19.41 4.73 2.97
CA MET A 75 -19.79 5.75 2.00
C MET A 75 -19.81 5.20 0.57
N ALA A 76 -18.79 4.46 0.16
CA ALA A 76 -18.73 3.86 -1.17
C ALA A 76 -19.91 2.88 -1.40
N LEU A 77 -20.25 2.07 -0.39
CA LEU A 77 -21.41 1.18 -0.45
C LEU A 77 -22.72 1.97 -0.55
N ILE A 78 -22.88 3.09 0.16
CA ILE A 78 -24.04 3.96 0.01
C ILE A 78 -24.15 4.45 -1.44
N VAL A 79 -23.06 4.95 -2.03
CA VAL A 79 -23.05 5.40 -3.44
C VAL A 79 -23.43 4.27 -4.39
N ILE A 80 -22.87 3.08 -4.19
CA ILE A 80 -23.18 1.90 -5.01
C ILE A 80 -24.65 1.51 -4.88
N LEU A 81 -25.22 1.53 -3.68
CA LEU A 81 -26.63 1.20 -3.43
C LEU A 81 -27.57 2.24 -4.05
N LEU A 82 -27.23 3.53 -3.99
CA LEU A 82 -27.99 4.60 -4.64
C LEU A 82 -28.01 4.47 -6.17
N ASN A 83 -26.95 3.88 -6.74
CA ASN A 83 -26.78 3.72 -8.18
C ASN A 83 -26.82 2.25 -8.63
N ILE A 84 -27.49 1.38 -7.88
CA ILE A 84 -27.40 -0.08 -8.06
C ILE A 84 -27.88 -0.54 -9.45
N THR A 85 -28.80 0.19 -10.06
CA THR A 85 -29.33 -0.09 -11.40
C THR A 85 -28.31 0.15 -12.51
N SER A 86 -27.36 1.06 -12.28
CA SER A 86 -26.31 1.42 -13.25
C SER A 86 -25.06 0.56 -13.11
N LEU A 87 -24.88 -0.07 -11.94
CA LEU A 87 -23.70 -0.90 -11.63
C LEU A 87 -23.44 -2.02 -12.66
N PRO A 88 -24.44 -2.78 -13.15
CA PRO A 88 -24.20 -3.80 -14.19
C PRO A 88 -23.60 -3.20 -15.47
N GLY A 89 -24.01 -1.99 -15.85
CA GLY A 89 -23.46 -1.28 -17.01
C GLY A 89 -21.99 -0.93 -16.80
N VAL A 90 -21.64 -0.39 -15.63
CA VAL A 90 -20.24 -0.09 -15.27
C VAL A 90 -19.36 -1.34 -15.34
N ILE A 91 -19.84 -2.48 -14.83
CA ILE A 91 -19.09 -3.75 -14.88
C ILE A 91 -18.91 -4.20 -16.33
N TYR A 92 -19.96 -4.11 -17.15
CA TYR A 92 -19.89 -4.42 -18.58
C TYR A 92 -18.88 -3.54 -19.30
N ASP A 93 -18.87 -2.24 -19.01
CA ASP A 93 -17.93 -1.28 -19.59
C ASP A 93 -16.50 -1.58 -19.18
N ILE A 94 -16.22 -1.90 -17.91
CA ILE A 94 -14.88 -2.28 -17.45
C ILE A 94 -14.37 -3.49 -18.24
N VAL A 95 -15.18 -4.55 -18.37
CA VAL A 95 -14.78 -5.78 -19.07
C VAL A 95 -14.60 -5.53 -20.56
N THR A 96 -15.51 -4.78 -21.18
CA THR A 96 -15.46 -4.50 -22.62
C THR A 96 -14.28 -3.58 -22.97
N ASN A 97 -14.00 -2.55 -22.17
CA ASN A 97 -12.84 -1.68 -22.40
C ASN A 97 -11.51 -2.41 -22.11
N ALA A 98 -11.50 -3.35 -21.17
CA ALA A 98 -10.30 -4.12 -20.86
C ALA A 98 -10.01 -5.20 -21.90
N PHE A 99 -11.04 -5.84 -22.48
CA PHE A 99 -10.89 -7.03 -23.34
C PHE A 99 -11.54 -6.93 -24.72
N GLY A 100 -12.00 -5.75 -25.13
CA GLY A 100 -12.74 -5.56 -26.37
C GLY A 100 -11.87 -5.67 -27.62
N LEU A 101 -12.51 -6.07 -28.72
CA LEU A 101 -11.85 -6.26 -30.02
C LEU A 101 -11.34 -4.95 -30.62
N GLN A 102 -12.03 -3.83 -30.37
CA GLN A 102 -11.66 -2.52 -30.90
C GLN A 102 -10.42 -1.96 -30.18
N GLU A 103 -10.35 -2.21 -28.87
CA GLU A 103 -9.27 -1.90 -27.96
C GLU A 103 -8.06 -2.80 -28.24
N ALA A 104 -8.30 -4.07 -28.61
CA ALA A 104 -7.24 -4.98 -29.05
C ALA A 104 -6.56 -4.51 -30.34
N VAL A 105 -7.36 -4.12 -31.35
CA VAL A 105 -6.86 -3.64 -32.64
C VAL A 105 -6.15 -2.28 -32.52
N GLY A 106 -6.62 -1.41 -31.62
CA GLY A 106 -6.02 -0.10 -31.35
C GLY A 106 -4.85 -0.09 -30.35
N GLY A 107 -4.48 -1.24 -29.75
CA GLY A 107 -3.47 -1.32 -28.69
C GLY A 107 -3.95 -0.85 -27.29
N GLY A 108 -5.20 -0.39 -27.18
CA GLY A 108 -5.83 0.03 -25.93
C GLY A 108 -5.95 -1.08 -24.89
N MET A 109 -6.19 -2.33 -25.31
CA MET A 109 -6.21 -3.50 -24.41
C MET A 109 -4.87 -3.66 -23.68
N GLY A 110 -3.76 -3.60 -24.43
CA GLY A 110 -2.42 -3.72 -23.86
C GLY A 110 -2.10 -2.58 -22.89
N ALA A 111 -2.48 -1.34 -23.24
CA ALA A 111 -2.31 -0.18 -22.39
C ALA A 111 -3.14 -0.26 -21.10
N ALA A 112 -4.41 -0.67 -21.19
CA ALA A 112 -5.30 -0.83 -20.06
C ALA A 112 -4.79 -1.90 -19.08
N VAL A 113 -4.39 -3.07 -19.59
CA VAL A 113 -3.83 -4.15 -18.78
C VAL A 113 -2.51 -3.74 -18.15
N ALA A 114 -1.59 -3.12 -18.91
CA ALA A 114 -0.30 -2.68 -18.37
C ALA A 114 -0.48 -1.61 -17.28
N GLN A 115 -1.38 -0.66 -17.49
CA GLN A 115 -1.68 0.38 -16.51
C GLN A 115 -2.38 -0.19 -15.27
N GLY A 116 -3.31 -1.14 -15.44
CA GLY A 116 -3.98 -1.86 -14.36
C GLY A 116 -3.01 -2.69 -13.53
N LEU A 117 -2.09 -3.44 -14.17
CA LEU A 117 -1.03 -4.16 -13.48
C LEU A 117 -0.10 -3.22 -12.73
N ARG A 118 0.33 -2.13 -13.37
CA ARG A 118 1.16 -1.11 -12.72
C ARG A 118 0.47 -0.60 -11.47
N ARG A 119 -0.74 -0.04 -11.59
CA ARG A 119 -1.49 0.57 -10.48
C ARG A 119 -1.89 -0.45 -9.41
N GLY A 120 -2.22 -1.69 -9.80
CA GLY A 120 -2.50 -2.78 -8.87
C GLY A 120 -1.30 -3.13 -8.00
N LEU A 121 -0.10 -3.24 -8.60
CA LEU A 121 1.15 -3.46 -7.87
C LEU A 121 1.47 -2.32 -6.89
N PHE A 122 1.09 -1.08 -7.23
CA PHE A 122 1.20 0.08 -6.33
C PHE A 122 0.26 0.00 -5.13
N SER A 123 -0.92 -0.61 -5.27
CA SER A 123 -1.93 -0.66 -4.21
C SER A 123 -1.65 -1.77 -3.21
N ASN A 124 -1.49 -3.00 -3.71
CA ASN A 124 -1.44 -4.19 -2.86
C ASN A 124 -0.03 -4.74 -2.63
N GLU A 125 0.96 -4.19 -3.34
CA GLU A 125 2.37 -4.60 -3.25
C GLU A 125 2.62 -6.10 -3.51
N ALA A 126 1.67 -6.78 -4.18
CA ALA A 126 1.74 -8.20 -4.44
C ALA A 126 2.96 -8.50 -5.32
N GLY A 127 3.83 -9.39 -4.84
CA GLY A 127 5.04 -9.78 -5.56
C GLY A 127 6.22 -8.82 -5.43
N LEU A 128 6.08 -7.64 -4.80
CA LEU A 128 7.21 -6.72 -4.55
C LEU A 128 8.16 -7.22 -3.46
N GLY A 129 7.67 -8.05 -2.54
CA GLY A 129 8.44 -8.55 -1.39
C GLY A 129 8.57 -7.54 -0.23
N SER A 130 7.95 -6.37 -0.34
CA SER A 130 7.93 -5.34 0.71
C SER A 130 7.11 -5.78 1.93
N ALA A 131 5.86 -6.19 1.72
CA ALA A 131 4.95 -6.63 2.79
C ALA A 131 5.53 -7.73 3.73
N PRO A 132 6.27 -8.75 3.23
CA PRO A 132 6.99 -9.70 4.08
C PRO A 132 7.93 -9.09 5.13
N ASN A 133 8.50 -7.90 4.90
CA ASN A 133 9.40 -7.25 5.86
C ASN A 133 8.65 -6.90 7.16
N VAL A 134 7.41 -6.41 7.05
CA VAL A 134 6.56 -6.16 8.22
C VAL A 134 6.01 -7.47 8.75
N ALA A 135 5.58 -8.38 7.87
CA ALA A 135 5.02 -9.66 8.26
C ALA A 135 5.99 -10.52 9.09
N ALA A 136 7.30 -10.37 8.88
CA ALA A 136 8.35 -11.05 9.63
C ALA A 136 8.47 -10.60 11.10
N THR A 137 7.88 -9.44 11.47
CA THR A 137 7.83 -9.00 12.87
C THR A 137 6.59 -9.51 13.61
N ALA A 138 5.65 -10.11 12.90
CA ALA A 138 4.44 -10.65 13.50
C ALA A 138 4.76 -11.91 14.31
N GLU A 139 4.28 -11.94 15.54
CA GLU A 139 4.38 -13.11 16.38
C GLU A 139 3.34 -14.14 15.95
N VAL A 140 3.79 -15.22 15.29
CA VAL A 140 2.93 -16.27 14.77
C VAL A 140 3.44 -17.65 15.11
N ARG A 141 2.52 -18.57 15.38
CA ARG A 141 2.83 -19.97 15.70
C ARG A 141 3.36 -20.75 14.50
N HIS A 142 2.97 -20.35 13.28
CA HIS A 142 3.37 -21.00 12.04
C HIS A 142 3.38 -19.96 10.90
N PRO A 143 4.41 -19.94 10.02
CA PRO A 143 4.57 -18.89 9.01
C PRO A 143 3.42 -18.85 7.99
N ILE A 144 2.84 -20.01 7.68
CA ILE A 144 1.66 -20.12 6.79
C ILE A 144 0.46 -19.34 7.32
N SER A 145 0.25 -19.26 8.64
CA SER A 145 -0.84 -18.45 9.21
C SER A 145 -0.67 -16.98 8.83
N GLN A 146 0.55 -16.45 8.94
CA GLN A 146 0.83 -15.07 8.55
C GLN A 146 0.68 -14.86 7.04
N GLY A 147 1.14 -15.82 6.23
CA GLY A 147 0.95 -15.77 4.78
C GLY A 147 -0.53 -15.72 4.35
N ILE A 148 -1.41 -16.45 5.05
CA ILE A 148 -2.85 -16.41 4.82
C ILE A 148 -3.43 -15.04 5.16
N THR A 149 -3.08 -14.49 6.33
CA THR A 149 -3.52 -13.15 6.75
C THR A 149 -3.09 -12.07 5.75
N GLN A 150 -1.86 -12.14 5.26
CA GLN A 150 -1.34 -11.20 4.25
C GLN A 150 -2.00 -11.39 2.87
N SER A 151 -2.34 -12.61 2.49
CA SER A 151 -3.08 -12.84 1.24
C SER A 151 -4.51 -12.27 1.34
N PHE A 152 -5.11 -12.35 2.52
CA PHE A 152 -6.43 -11.79 2.78
C PHE A 152 -6.41 -10.26 2.76
N SER A 153 -5.37 -9.60 3.29
CA SER A 153 -5.27 -8.13 3.21
C SER A 153 -5.22 -7.63 1.77
N VAL A 154 -4.48 -8.31 0.88
CA VAL A 154 -4.46 -8.02 -0.57
C VAL A 154 -5.84 -8.15 -1.21
N PHE A 155 -6.61 -9.18 -0.83
CA PHE A 155 -7.98 -9.34 -1.31
C PHE A 155 -8.88 -8.18 -0.88
N ILE A 156 -8.84 -7.81 0.40
CA ILE A 156 -9.63 -6.67 0.91
C ILE A 156 -9.24 -5.38 0.20
N ASP A 157 -7.95 -5.10 0.04
CA ASP A 157 -7.47 -3.88 -0.61
C ASP A 157 -7.95 -3.79 -2.07
N THR A 158 -7.58 -4.77 -2.91
CA THR A 158 -7.81 -4.64 -4.35
C THR A 158 -9.23 -5.02 -4.77
N ILE A 159 -9.74 -6.16 -4.29
CA ILE A 159 -11.02 -6.69 -4.76
C ILE A 159 -12.20 -5.96 -4.11
N ILE A 160 -12.05 -5.50 -2.87
CA ILE A 160 -13.11 -4.76 -2.19
C ILE A 160 -12.88 -3.26 -2.31
N ILE A 161 -11.81 -2.72 -1.72
CA ILE A 161 -11.66 -1.27 -1.56
C ILE A 161 -11.43 -0.59 -2.91
N CYS A 162 -10.42 -1.00 -3.70
CA CYS A 162 -10.13 -0.38 -4.99
C CYS A 162 -11.28 -0.54 -5.99
N SER A 163 -11.97 -1.68 -5.97
CA SER A 163 -13.15 -1.90 -6.82
C SER A 163 -14.29 -0.96 -6.43
N CYS A 164 -14.54 -0.76 -5.14
CA CYS A 164 -15.49 0.24 -4.67
C CYS A 164 -15.08 1.66 -5.10
N THR A 165 -13.80 2.02 -5.02
CA THR A 165 -13.30 3.30 -5.52
C THR A 165 -13.58 3.47 -7.01
N ALA A 166 -13.28 2.46 -7.82
CA ALA A 166 -13.54 2.48 -9.26
C ALA A 166 -15.05 2.64 -9.54
N PHE A 167 -15.91 1.92 -8.82
CA PHE A 167 -17.36 2.05 -8.98
C PHE A 167 -17.86 3.44 -8.60
N VAL A 168 -17.39 4.03 -7.50
CA VAL A 168 -17.76 5.41 -7.12
C VAL A 168 -17.41 6.41 -8.22
N ILE A 169 -16.22 6.26 -8.84
CA ILE A 169 -15.77 7.14 -9.93
C ILE A 169 -16.63 6.94 -11.19
N LEU A 170 -16.85 5.68 -11.59
CA LEU A 170 -17.53 5.35 -12.85
C LEU A 170 -19.06 5.47 -12.78
N LEU A 171 -19.65 5.47 -11.58
CA LEU A 171 -21.08 5.72 -11.39
C LEU A 171 -21.42 7.21 -11.37
N GLY A 172 -20.42 8.11 -11.35
CA GLY A 172 -20.62 9.56 -11.39
C GLY A 172 -20.19 10.19 -12.72
N ASP A 173 -20.57 11.45 -12.93
CA ASP A 173 -20.28 12.20 -14.16
C ASP A 173 -18.94 12.96 -14.13
N VAL A 174 -18.17 12.82 -13.06
CA VAL A 174 -16.90 13.54 -12.86
C VAL A 174 -15.80 12.97 -13.78
N TYR A 175 -15.83 11.67 -14.03
CA TYR A 175 -14.85 11.03 -14.91
C TYR A 175 -15.18 11.29 -16.38
N VAL A 176 -14.23 11.90 -17.09
CA VAL A 176 -14.31 12.11 -18.54
C VAL A 176 -13.23 11.28 -19.22
N PRO A 177 -13.58 10.31 -20.09
CA PRO A 177 -12.61 9.51 -20.82
C PRO A 177 -11.65 10.37 -21.65
N GLY A 178 -10.35 10.07 -21.58
CA GLY A 178 -9.31 10.76 -22.35
C GLY A 178 -8.86 12.11 -21.78
N ALA A 179 -9.40 12.56 -20.63
CA ALA A 179 -8.90 13.75 -19.97
C ALA A 179 -7.51 13.51 -19.36
N GLU A 180 -6.55 14.37 -19.73
CA GLU A 180 -5.17 14.30 -19.25
C GLU A 180 -4.95 15.15 -17.99
N GLY A 181 -3.98 14.77 -17.16
CA GLY A 181 -3.54 15.57 -16.02
C GLY A 181 -4.49 15.56 -14.81
N ILE A 182 -5.49 14.68 -14.77
CA ILE A 182 -6.37 14.55 -13.61
C ILE A 182 -5.63 13.82 -12.47
N ASP A 183 -5.57 14.46 -11.31
CA ASP A 183 -5.12 13.82 -10.07
C ASP A 183 -6.17 12.79 -9.62
N GLY A 184 -5.77 11.52 -9.48
CA GLY A 184 -6.67 10.43 -9.10
C GLY A 184 -7.29 10.58 -7.71
N VAL A 185 -6.61 11.26 -6.78
CA VAL A 185 -7.14 11.53 -5.44
C VAL A 185 -8.22 12.59 -5.52
N ALA A 186 -7.95 13.68 -6.25
CA ALA A 186 -8.93 14.73 -6.50
C ALA A 186 -10.16 14.17 -7.24
N LEU A 187 -9.96 13.30 -8.24
CA LEU A 187 -11.04 12.63 -8.96
C LEU A 187 -11.92 11.80 -8.04
N THR A 188 -11.32 11.00 -7.15
CA THR A 188 -12.06 10.19 -6.17
C THR A 188 -12.86 11.08 -5.21
N GLN A 189 -12.23 12.15 -4.72
CA GLN A 189 -12.85 13.09 -3.79
C GLN A 189 -14.04 13.82 -4.45
N GLN A 190 -13.86 14.34 -5.66
CA GLN A 190 -14.91 15.01 -6.42
C GLN A 190 -16.04 14.05 -6.79
N SER A 191 -15.73 12.81 -7.19
CA SER A 191 -16.74 11.79 -7.46
C SER A 191 -17.58 11.51 -6.23
N MET A 192 -16.95 11.33 -5.06
CA MET A 192 -17.69 11.10 -3.82
C MET A 192 -18.55 12.31 -3.41
N VAL A 193 -18.02 13.53 -3.58
CA VAL A 193 -18.76 14.78 -3.34
C VAL A 193 -19.97 14.91 -4.26
N SER A 194 -19.85 14.49 -5.52
CA SER A 194 -20.97 14.55 -6.48
C SER A 194 -22.14 13.67 -6.05
N HIS A 195 -21.88 12.53 -5.38
CA HIS A 195 -22.91 11.61 -4.92
C HIS A 195 -23.49 11.96 -3.55
N LEU A 196 -22.65 12.37 -2.60
CA LEU A 196 -23.01 12.47 -1.18
C LEU A 196 -23.01 13.91 -0.64
N GLY A 197 -22.55 14.87 -1.43
CA GLY A 197 -22.47 16.29 -1.09
C GLY A 197 -21.11 16.74 -0.57
N THR A 198 -20.96 18.07 -0.42
CA THR A 198 -19.68 18.73 -0.15
C THR A 198 -19.07 18.38 1.20
N TRP A 199 -19.87 17.97 2.19
CA TRP A 199 -19.35 17.60 3.51
C TRP A 199 -18.34 16.44 3.45
N VAL A 200 -18.43 15.58 2.43
CA VAL A 200 -17.56 14.41 2.28
C VAL A 200 -16.11 14.78 1.99
N GLN A 201 -15.86 15.92 1.35
CA GLN A 201 -14.49 16.36 1.06
C GLN A 201 -13.66 16.54 2.34
N TYR A 202 -14.29 17.03 3.42
CA TYR A 202 -13.63 17.22 4.71
C TYR A 202 -13.31 15.89 5.39
N PHE A 203 -14.26 14.94 5.34
CA PHE A 203 -14.04 13.59 5.85
C PHE A 203 -12.90 12.90 5.08
N LEU A 204 -12.93 12.94 3.75
CA LEU A 204 -11.91 12.31 2.92
C LEU A 204 -10.54 12.95 3.08
N SER A 205 -10.46 14.26 3.29
CA SER A 205 -9.17 14.92 3.55
C SER A 205 -8.57 14.49 4.89
N GLY A 206 -9.42 14.35 5.92
CA GLY A 206 -9.00 13.77 7.20
C GLY A 206 -8.53 12.31 7.05
N ALA A 207 -9.25 11.51 6.27
CA ALA A 207 -8.87 10.15 5.94
C ALA A 207 -7.52 10.09 5.20
N ILE A 208 -7.35 10.88 4.15
CA ILE A 208 -6.12 10.96 3.35
C ILE A 208 -4.93 11.35 4.24
N LEU A 209 -5.08 12.35 5.11
CA LEU A 209 -4.04 12.74 6.05
C LEU A 209 -3.56 11.55 6.91
N LEU A 210 -4.50 10.79 7.47
CA LEU A 210 -4.22 9.64 8.33
C LEU A 210 -3.64 8.45 7.54
N PHE A 211 -4.16 8.20 6.35
CA PHE A 211 -3.65 7.17 5.45
C PHE A 211 -2.21 7.47 5.03
N SER A 212 -1.96 8.66 4.49
CA SER A 212 -0.62 9.08 4.07
C SER A 212 0.38 9.05 5.22
N PHE A 213 -0.07 9.42 6.41
CA PHE A 213 0.72 9.31 7.61
C PHE A 213 1.12 7.86 7.96
N SER A 214 0.17 6.92 7.93
CA SER A 214 0.47 5.49 8.15
C SER A 214 1.44 4.95 7.09
N SER A 215 1.27 5.38 5.83
CA SER A 215 2.14 5.02 4.71
C SER A 215 3.56 5.56 4.87
N ILE A 216 3.75 6.80 5.36
CA ILE A 216 5.09 7.36 5.63
C ILE A 216 5.82 6.52 6.69
N ILE A 217 5.11 6.05 7.72
CA ILE A 217 5.69 5.21 8.77
C ILE A 217 6.08 3.84 8.22
N TYR A 218 5.19 3.21 7.45
CA TYR A 218 5.46 1.95 6.77
C TYR A 218 6.69 2.06 5.84
N ASN A 219 6.74 3.10 5.01
CA ASN A 219 7.84 3.38 4.10
C ASN A 219 9.17 3.62 4.84
N TYR A 220 9.12 4.36 5.94
CA TYR A 220 10.27 4.58 6.81
C TYR A 220 10.79 3.25 7.37
N TYR A 221 9.90 2.40 7.89
CA TYR A 221 10.27 1.09 8.43
C TYR A 221 10.94 0.21 7.37
N LEU A 222 10.37 0.15 6.15
CA LEU A 222 10.98 -0.58 5.04
C LEU A 222 12.36 -0.01 4.66
N GLY A 223 12.47 1.33 4.60
CA GLY A 223 13.73 2.00 4.32
C GLY A 223 14.80 1.73 5.39
N GLU A 224 14.43 1.77 6.67
CA GLU A 224 15.33 1.48 7.78
C GLU A 224 15.79 0.02 7.72
N ASN A 225 14.89 -0.94 7.56
CA ASN A 225 15.23 -2.35 7.38
C ASN A 225 16.21 -2.56 6.22
N ALA A 226 15.93 -1.99 5.04
CA ALA A 226 16.85 -2.08 3.91
C ALA A 226 18.20 -1.41 4.19
N MET A 227 18.21 -0.28 4.91
CA MET A 227 19.44 0.41 5.30
C MET A 227 20.30 -0.46 6.21
N THR A 228 19.72 -1.23 7.14
CA THR A 228 20.49 -2.12 8.03
C THR A 228 21.25 -3.22 7.28
N VAL A 229 20.77 -3.62 6.10
CA VAL A 229 21.45 -4.57 5.22
C VAL A 229 22.65 -3.94 4.51
N LEU A 230 22.60 -2.63 4.23
CA LEU A 230 23.67 -1.89 3.55
C LEU A 230 24.72 -1.35 4.52
N THR A 231 24.28 -0.88 5.69
CA THR A 231 25.15 -0.28 6.70
C THR A 231 24.58 -0.46 8.10
N LYS A 232 25.47 -0.71 9.06
CA LYS A 232 25.13 -0.71 10.50
C LYS A 232 25.41 0.65 11.14
N SER A 233 25.83 1.65 10.37
CA SER A 233 26.21 2.96 10.90
C SER A 233 24.97 3.75 11.34
N PRO A 234 24.94 4.26 12.59
CA PRO A 234 23.83 5.10 13.06
C PRO A 234 23.69 6.39 12.24
N LEU A 235 24.78 6.89 11.64
CA LEU A 235 24.77 8.05 10.74
C LEU A 235 24.01 7.77 9.44
N GLY A 236 24.05 6.53 8.93
CA GLY A 236 23.31 6.13 7.74
C GLY A 236 21.80 6.15 7.97
N ILE A 237 21.38 5.62 9.13
CA ILE A 237 19.97 5.66 9.56
C ILE A 237 19.53 7.11 9.78
N LEU A 238 20.34 7.93 10.46
CA LEU A 238 20.03 9.36 10.64
C LEU A 238 19.87 10.09 9.30
N GLY A 239 20.76 9.83 8.34
CA GLY A 239 20.67 10.40 7.00
C GLY A 239 19.37 10.03 6.29
N LEU A 240 18.94 8.76 6.39
CA LEU A 240 17.67 8.29 5.84
C LEU A 240 16.48 9.03 6.48
N ARG A 241 16.46 9.16 7.80
CA ARG A 241 15.38 9.85 8.54
C ARG A 241 15.22 11.30 8.07
N ILE A 242 16.34 12.04 7.99
CA ILE A 242 16.34 13.43 7.53
C ILE A 242 15.89 13.52 6.07
N ALA A 243 16.36 12.61 5.21
CA ALA A 243 15.98 12.58 3.79
C ALA A 243 14.47 12.36 3.60
N ILE A 244 13.88 11.40 4.33
CA ILE A 244 12.43 11.14 4.28
C ILE A 244 11.63 12.40 4.65
N ILE A 245 11.97 13.04 5.77
CA ILE A 245 11.26 14.24 6.24
C ILE A 245 11.37 15.37 5.21
N ALA A 246 12.56 15.58 4.65
CA ALA A 246 12.79 16.59 3.62
C ALA A 246 11.99 16.29 2.34
N ILE A 247 11.89 15.03 1.94
CA ILE A 247 11.15 14.62 0.75
C ILE A 247 9.64 14.74 0.95
N VAL A 248 9.10 14.39 2.13
CA VAL A 248 7.68 14.62 2.46
C VAL A 248 7.37 16.11 2.35
N PHE A 249 8.21 16.97 2.92
CA PHE A 249 8.07 18.42 2.82
C PHE A 249 8.13 18.91 1.36
N LEU A 250 9.10 18.44 0.58
CA LEU A 250 9.27 18.82 -0.81
C LEU A 250 8.08 18.36 -1.67
N GLY A 251 7.60 17.13 -1.45
CA GLY A 251 6.42 16.61 -2.14
C GLY A 251 5.16 17.42 -1.84
N ALA A 252 4.99 17.87 -0.60
CA ALA A 252 3.90 18.75 -0.21
C ALA A 252 4.00 20.13 -0.89
N THR A 253 5.17 20.77 -0.83
CA THR A 253 5.36 22.17 -1.24
C THR A 253 5.59 22.38 -2.73
N ALA A 254 6.16 21.40 -3.42
CA ALA A 254 6.52 21.48 -4.84
C ALA A 254 5.86 20.34 -5.63
N PRO A 255 4.55 20.40 -5.91
CA PRO A 255 3.82 19.32 -6.59
C PRO A 255 4.44 18.95 -7.95
N ALA A 256 4.87 19.94 -8.74
CA ALA A 256 5.52 19.69 -10.02
C ALA A 256 6.87 18.95 -9.88
N ALA A 257 7.58 19.13 -8.77
CA ALA A 257 8.84 18.43 -8.50
C ALA A 257 8.63 16.95 -8.16
N THR A 258 7.40 16.52 -7.85
CA THR A 258 7.12 15.10 -7.56
C THR A 258 7.39 14.18 -8.76
N ALA A 259 7.37 14.72 -9.98
CA ALA A 259 7.75 13.99 -11.18
C ALA A 259 9.19 13.44 -11.14
N VAL A 260 10.10 14.11 -10.40
CA VAL A 260 11.47 13.63 -10.20
C VAL A 260 11.48 12.27 -9.50
N PHE A 261 10.46 11.95 -8.71
CA PHE A 261 10.36 10.70 -7.96
C PHE A 261 9.70 9.56 -8.75
N PHE A 262 9.32 9.77 -10.02
CA PHE A 262 8.81 8.70 -10.89
C PHE A 262 9.85 7.63 -11.22
N PHE A 263 11.13 7.80 -10.84
CA PHE A 263 12.09 6.69 -10.85
C PHE A 263 11.69 5.54 -9.90
N SER A 264 10.78 5.79 -8.94
CA SER A 264 10.29 4.74 -8.03
C SER A 264 9.51 3.64 -8.76
N ASP A 265 8.76 3.97 -9.82
CA ASP A 265 8.05 3.00 -10.67
C ASP A 265 8.98 1.91 -11.23
N PRO A 266 10.07 2.21 -11.97
CA PRO A 266 10.97 1.17 -12.46
C PRO A 266 11.72 0.47 -11.32
N MET A 267 12.00 1.12 -10.19
CA MET A 267 12.61 0.45 -9.03
C MET A 267 11.69 -0.63 -8.44
N MET A 268 10.38 -0.40 -8.41
CA MET A 268 9.41 -1.44 -8.03
C MET A 268 9.40 -2.61 -9.00
N GLY A 269 9.55 -2.35 -10.31
CA GLY A 269 9.73 -3.42 -11.30
C GLY A 269 10.93 -4.31 -10.99
N ILE A 270 12.05 -3.71 -10.58
CA ILE A 270 13.25 -4.46 -10.16
C ILE A 270 12.99 -5.23 -8.86
N LEU A 271 12.32 -4.63 -7.87
CA LEU A 271 11.93 -5.31 -6.63
C LEU A 271 11.08 -6.55 -6.93
N ALA A 272 10.06 -6.40 -7.77
CA ALA A 272 9.20 -7.50 -8.20
C ALA A 272 10.02 -8.62 -8.84
N LEU A 273 10.89 -8.29 -9.79
CA LEU A 273 11.70 -9.28 -10.51
C LEU A 273 12.62 -10.07 -9.57
N VAL A 274 13.33 -9.37 -8.69
CA VAL A 274 14.25 -10.00 -7.72
C VAL A 274 13.47 -10.88 -6.74
N ASN A 275 12.35 -10.38 -6.21
CA ASN A 275 11.53 -11.12 -5.25
C ASN A 275 10.84 -12.34 -5.88
N LEU A 276 10.28 -12.21 -7.08
CA LEU A 276 9.66 -13.34 -7.78
C LEU A 276 10.68 -14.43 -8.09
N LEU A 277 11.90 -14.07 -8.48
CA LEU A 277 12.99 -15.04 -8.67
C LEU A 277 13.30 -15.79 -7.36
N ALA A 278 13.41 -15.06 -6.25
CA ALA A 278 13.64 -15.67 -4.94
C ALA A 278 12.50 -16.60 -4.51
N ILE A 279 11.23 -16.18 -4.70
CA ILE A 279 10.06 -17.00 -4.39
C ILE A 279 10.01 -18.26 -5.25
N MET A 280 10.34 -18.18 -6.55
CA MET A 280 10.41 -19.36 -7.42
C MET A 280 11.45 -20.37 -6.91
N MET A 281 12.61 -19.90 -6.44
CA MET A 281 13.64 -20.77 -5.85
C MET A 281 13.20 -21.37 -4.51
N LEU A 282 12.46 -20.61 -3.69
CA LEU A 282 11.95 -21.04 -2.38
C LEU A 282 10.63 -21.82 -2.47
N PHE A 283 10.05 -21.97 -3.66
CA PHE A 283 8.78 -22.66 -3.86
C PHE A 283 8.74 -24.08 -3.26
N PRO A 284 9.79 -24.93 -3.40
CA PRO A 284 9.80 -26.24 -2.77
C PRO A 284 9.72 -26.17 -1.23
N VAL A 285 10.40 -25.19 -0.62
CA VAL A 285 10.40 -24.96 0.83
C VAL A 285 9.02 -24.50 1.30
N ALA A 286 8.43 -23.52 0.61
CA ALA A 286 7.09 -23.05 0.90
C ALA A 286 6.05 -24.19 0.81
N MET A 287 6.18 -25.07 -0.18
CA MET A 287 5.29 -26.24 -0.31
C MET A 287 5.49 -27.28 0.81
N ARG A 288 6.70 -27.45 1.35
CA ARG A 288 6.93 -28.30 2.53
C ARG A 288 6.20 -27.75 3.76
N LEU A 289 6.38 -26.46 4.05
CA LEU A 289 5.73 -25.77 5.16
C LEU A 289 4.20 -25.78 5.04
N LEU A 290 3.66 -25.61 3.82
CA LEU A 290 2.23 -25.67 3.58
C LEU A 290 1.66 -27.09 3.81
N ARG A 291 2.38 -28.13 3.42
CA ARG A 291 1.97 -29.52 3.64
C ARG A 291 1.93 -29.85 5.13
N ASP A 292 2.93 -29.39 5.88
CA ASP A 292 2.97 -29.52 7.33
C ASP A 292 1.78 -28.81 8.00
N PHE A 293 1.54 -27.55 7.66
CA PHE A 293 0.39 -26.80 8.15
C PHE A 293 -0.94 -27.54 7.91
N ARG A 294 -1.15 -28.02 6.68
CA ARG A 294 -2.35 -28.79 6.32
C ARG A 294 -2.44 -30.13 7.04
N ARG A 295 -1.31 -30.81 7.29
CA ARG A 295 -1.26 -32.07 8.05
C ARG A 295 -1.73 -31.86 9.48
N GLN A 296 -1.27 -30.81 10.14
CA GLN A 296 -1.67 -30.48 11.51
C GLN A 296 -3.17 -30.14 11.60
N LEU A 297 -3.70 -29.33 10.67
CA LEU A 297 -5.13 -29.04 10.59
C LEU A 297 -5.97 -30.32 10.39
N LYS A 298 -5.54 -31.21 9.49
CA LYS A 298 -6.21 -32.50 9.26
C LYS A 298 -6.16 -33.43 10.49
N ALA A 299 -5.16 -33.29 11.33
CA ALA A 299 -5.04 -34.02 12.59
C ALA A 299 -5.89 -33.42 13.73
N GLY A 300 -6.66 -32.36 13.47
CA GLY A 300 -7.50 -31.69 14.46
C GLY A 300 -6.78 -30.64 15.31
N VAL A 301 -5.54 -30.26 14.94
CA VAL A 301 -4.84 -29.16 15.61
C VAL A 301 -5.44 -27.84 15.14
N GLU A 302 -6.17 -27.15 16.02
CA GLU A 302 -6.82 -25.87 15.67
C GLU A 302 -5.84 -24.77 15.29
N ARG A 303 -4.68 -24.72 15.97
CA ARG A 303 -3.63 -23.73 15.75
C ARG A 303 -2.31 -24.43 15.46
N PRO A 304 -2.00 -24.69 14.17
CA PRO A 304 -0.75 -25.32 13.78
C PRO A 304 0.46 -24.55 14.32
N VAL A 305 1.51 -25.29 14.67
CA VAL A 305 2.76 -24.78 15.22
C VAL A 305 3.91 -25.27 14.35
N LEU A 306 4.82 -24.37 13.96
CA LEU A 306 6.05 -24.77 13.30
C LEU A 306 7.00 -25.38 14.33
N ASN A 307 7.46 -26.61 14.09
CA ASN A 307 8.61 -27.16 14.80
C ASN A 307 9.88 -26.90 13.96
N PRO A 308 10.79 -25.99 14.37
CA PRO A 308 12.01 -25.71 13.60
C PRO A 308 12.92 -26.93 13.42
N ASP A 309 12.88 -27.88 14.36
CA ASP A 309 13.75 -29.07 14.33
C ASP A 309 13.35 -30.06 13.22
N ASP A 310 12.09 -30.02 12.75
CA ASP A 310 11.62 -30.81 11.60
C ASP A 310 12.25 -30.32 10.27
N TYR A 311 12.94 -29.18 10.29
CA TYR A 311 13.53 -28.50 9.13
C TYR A 311 15.01 -28.18 9.36
N ALA A 312 15.77 -29.13 9.91
CA ALA A 312 17.19 -28.96 10.19
C ALA A 312 18.06 -28.65 8.95
N ASP A 313 17.55 -28.92 7.74
CA ASP A 313 18.20 -28.57 6.47
C ASP A 313 18.03 -27.09 6.07
N LEU A 314 17.17 -26.34 6.78
CA LEU A 314 16.93 -24.92 6.57
C LEU A 314 17.64 -24.09 7.65
N ASP A 315 18.12 -22.91 7.26
CA ASP A 315 18.74 -21.94 8.17
C ASP A 315 17.65 -21.14 8.93
N ILE A 316 16.95 -21.84 9.82
CA ILE A 316 15.89 -21.24 10.66
C ILE A 316 16.50 -20.79 11.99
N ASP A 317 16.30 -19.52 12.33
CA ASP A 317 16.64 -18.98 13.65
C ASP A 317 15.72 -19.58 14.73
N ARG A 318 16.26 -20.49 15.54
CA ARG A 318 15.51 -21.19 16.60
C ARG A 318 15.08 -20.27 17.73
N GLU A 319 15.80 -19.17 17.97
CA GLU A 319 15.44 -18.20 19.02
C GLU A 319 14.16 -17.44 18.63
N ALA A 320 13.99 -17.15 17.33
CA ALA A 320 12.82 -16.46 16.81
C ALA A 320 11.52 -17.28 16.88
N TRP A 321 11.60 -18.60 17.07
CA TRP A 321 10.45 -19.53 17.10
C TRP A 321 10.16 -20.10 18.49
N LYS A 322 10.78 -19.57 19.55
CA LYS A 322 10.39 -19.91 20.92
C LYS A 322 9.01 -19.31 21.20
N LEU A 323 7.99 -20.16 21.25
CA LEU A 323 6.65 -19.74 21.67
C LEU A 323 6.72 -19.13 23.08
N PRO A 324 6.05 -17.99 23.35
CA PRO A 324 5.92 -17.51 24.72
C PRO A 324 5.22 -18.57 25.58
N ALA A 325 5.60 -18.64 26.85
CA ALA A 325 4.81 -19.38 27.83
C ALA A 325 3.38 -18.83 27.84
N GLU A 326 2.39 -19.73 27.72
CA GLU A 326 0.96 -19.39 27.75
C GLU A 326 0.53 -18.70 29.06
#